data_AF-A0A2T1NFV7-F1
#
_entry.id   AF-A0A2T1NFV7-F1
#
_cell.length_a   1.000
_cell.length_b   1.000
_cell.length_c   1.000
_cell.angle_alpha   90.00
_cell.angle_beta   90.00
_cell.angle_gamma   90.00
#
_symmetry.space_group_name_H-M   'P 1'
#
loop_
_entity.id
_entity.type
_entity.pdbx_description
1 polymer ?
#
loop_
_entity_poly.entity_id
_entity_poly.type
_entity_poly.pdbx_seq_one_letter_code
_entity_poly.pdbx_strand_id
1 'polypeptide(L)'
;MKTTKFFTAAIIVSGLTFTACGSDKKENAEAMDSTETEMYQSDLEANNQTEAENPTAVIMTRQYAMNDGTQINYDLNEEGVTGFEAWEPFNTLSYEMREIEKVNFVATNERINNWNGTIMSLDKTIPSWLKTEEVMEDVADIQKEYKELIAEKNASEKERKENLEELSEQFDDLREELTETIDEYIKVHQEAIEEYNEEAKKGKMDAAREEYNEEIKKQNKIADYKEKK
;
A
#
# COMPACT_ATOMS: atom_id res chain seq x y z
N MET A 1 8.54 25.36 21.61
CA MET A 1 7.74 25.46 20.38
C MET A 1 8.69 25.46 19.20
N LYS A 2 8.91 24.29 18.58
CA LYS A 2 9.61 24.20 17.29
C LYS A 2 8.53 23.97 16.24
N THR A 3 8.51 24.83 15.25
CA THR A 3 7.59 24.78 14.11
C THR A 3 7.99 23.63 13.20
N THR A 4 7.18 22.58 13.15
CA THR A 4 7.23 21.53 12.13
C THR A 4 6.96 22.18 10.78
N LYS A 5 7.85 21.97 9.81
CA LYS A 5 7.65 22.45 8.43
C LYS A 5 7.09 21.28 7.62
N PHE A 6 5.80 21.34 7.31
CA PHE A 6 5.17 20.43 6.37
C PHE A 6 5.65 20.80 4.95
N PHE A 7 6.21 19.84 4.21
CA PHE A 7 6.40 19.98 2.77
C PHE A 7 5.18 19.36 2.10
N THR A 8 4.18 20.20 1.83
CA THR A 8 2.98 19.79 1.09
C THR A 8 3.23 20.04 -0.39
N ALA A 9 3.33 18.98 -1.20
CA ALA A 9 3.12 19.10 -2.64
C ALA A 9 1.60 19.06 -2.88
N ALA A 10 0.97 20.23 -2.91
CA ALA A 10 -0.47 20.35 -3.10
C ALA A 10 -0.81 20.39 -4.60
N ILE A 11 -1.66 19.47 -5.02
CA ILE A 11 -2.39 19.45 -6.29
C ILE A 11 -3.86 19.24 -5.87
N ILE A 12 -4.75 20.17 -6.20
CA ILE A 12 -6.06 20.39 -5.54
C ILE A 12 -7.20 19.95 -6.47
N VAL A 13 -8.10 19.07 -6.01
CA VAL A 13 -9.43 18.95 -6.64
C VAL A 13 -10.56 19.02 -5.62
N SER A 14 -11.44 19.98 -5.85
CA SER A 14 -12.81 20.03 -5.35
C SER A 14 -13.74 19.36 -6.36
N GLY A 15 -14.41 18.26 -5.97
CA GLY A 15 -15.41 17.59 -6.81
C GLY A 15 -16.81 18.22 -6.67
N LEU A 16 -17.38 18.72 -7.78
CA LEU A 16 -18.81 18.95 -7.90
C LEU A 16 -19.51 17.61 -8.21
N THR A 17 -20.25 17.09 -7.24
CA THR A 17 -21.16 15.95 -7.46
C THR A 17 -22.38 16.43 -8.26
N PHE A 18 -22.49 16.09 -9.55
CA PHE A 18 -23.72 16.28 -10.31
C PHE A 18 -24.70 15.14 -10.00
N THR A 19 -25.62 15.40 -9.06
CA THR A 19 -26.85 14.61 -8.95
C THR A 19 -27.81 15.07 -10.04
N ALA A 20 -27.86 14.34 -11.16
CA ALA A 20 -28.87 14.54 -12.19
C ALA A 20 -30.21 13.92 -11.73
N CYS A 21 -31.09 14.73 -11.14
CA CYS A 21 -32.52 14.42 -11.02
C CYS A 21 -33.29 15.32 -12.01
N GLY A 22 -33.95 14.71 -12.98
CA GLY A 22 -34.44 15.40 -14.18
C GLY A 22 -35.70 16.25 -13.99
N SER A 23 -35.79 17.34 -14.75
CA SER A 23 -36.94 17.70 -15.61
C SER A 23 -36.66 18.99 -16.39
N ASP A 24 -36.70 18.89 -17.72
CA ASP A 24 -36.96 19.89 -18.77
C ASP A 24 -36.74 21.40 -18.50
N LYS A 25 -35.74 21.99 -19.17
CA LYS A 25 -35.88 23.09 -20.16
C LYS A 25 -34.52 23.53 -20.72
N LYS A 26 -34.48 23.75 -22.04
CA LYS A 26 -33.34 24.24 -22.82
C LYS A 26 -32.96 25.68 -22.47
N GLU A 27 -31.66 25.94 -22.67
CA GLU A 27 -31.01 27.20 -23.06
C GLU A 27 -30.26 27.95 -21.94
N ASN A 28 -29.02 27.53 -21.69
CA ASN A 28 -27.84 28.37 -21.89
C ASN A 28 -26.60 27.47 -21.87
N ALA A 29 -25.72 27.59 -22.86
CA ALA A 29 -24.38 27.00 -22.82
C ALA A 29 -23.54 27.81 -21.83
N GLU A 30 -23.79 27.60 -20.54
CA GLU A 30 -22.94 28.10 -19.47
C GLU A 30 -21.67 27.25 -19.43
N ALA A 31 -20.54 27.95 -19.38
CA ALA A 31 -19.20 27.42 -19.49
C ALA A 31 -19.03 26.10 -18.73
N MET A 32 -18.67 25.03 -19.45
CA MET A 32 -18.05 23.86 -18.84
C MET A 32 -16.76 24.34 -18.19
N ASP A 33 -16.84 24.53 -16.88
CA ASP A 33 -15.69 24.67 -16.01
C ASP A 33 -14.83 23.42 -16.21
N SER A 34 -13.78 23.57 -17.02
CA SER A 34 -12.78 22.54 -17.26
C SER A 34 -11.89 22.46 -16.03
N THR A 35 -12.44 22.00 -14.91
CA THR A 35 -11.61 21.66 -13.75
C THR A 35 -10.78 20.45 -14.13
N GLU A 36 -9.48 20.67 -14.30
CA GLU A 36 -8.51 19.60 -14.46
C GLU A 36 -8.65 18.65 -13.27
N THR A 37 -8.70 17.37 -13.59
CA THR A 37 -8.75 16.29 -12.63
C THR A 37 -7.33 15.98 -12.21
N GLU A 38 -7.04 15.88 -10.92
CA GLU A 38 -5.68 15.77 -10.43
C GLU A 38 -5.59 14.75 -9.29
N MET A 39 -4.41 14.16 -9.09
CA MET A 39 -4.16 13.24 -7.98
C MET A 39 -3.52 13.99 -6.80
N TYR A 40 -3.97 13.65 -5.59
CA TYR A 40 -3.43 14.18 -4.35
C TYR A 40 -2.51 13.14 -3.69
N GLN A 41 -1.26 13.52 -3.44
CA GLN A 41 -0.35 12.82 -2.53
C GLN A 41 -0.06 13.72 -1.32
N SER A 42 -0.23 13.20 -0.11
CA SER A 42 0.28 13.84 1.10
C SER A 42 1.22 12.94 1.87
N ASP A 43 2.34 13.50 2.28
CA ASP A 43 3.28 12.87 3.20
C ASP A 43 3.00 13.41 4.61
N LEU A 44 2.61 12.53 5.53
CA LEU A 44 2.43 12.82 6.94
C LEU A 44 3.53 12.10 7.73
N GLU A 45 4.33 12.83 8.49
CA GLU A 45 5.26 12.22 9.45
C GLU A 45 4.45 11.63 10.61
N ALA A 46 4.48 10.30 10.77
CA ALA A 46 3.88 9.65 11.93
C ALA A 46 4.68 10.04 13.19
N ASN A 47 4.06 10.83 14.08
CA ASN A 47 4.69 11.29 15.31
C ASN A 47 4.82 10.13 16.31
N ASN A 48 5.89 9.34 16.20
CA ASN A 48 6.22 8.26 17.12
C ASN A 48 6.60 8.83 18.50
N GLN A 49 5.60 9.13 19.33
CA GLN A 49 5.80 9.31 20.76
C GLN A 49 5.99 7.94 21.44
N THR A 50 7.21 7.42 21.35
CA THR A 50 7.78 6.52 22.36
C THR A 50 9.28 6.80 22.44
N GLU A 51 9.70 7.44 23.53
CA GLU A 51 11.10 7.68 23.87
C GLU A 51 11.80 6.33 24.15
N ALA A 52 12.85 6.00 23.37
CA ALA A 52 14.12 5.43 23.84
C ALA A 52 15.09 5.13 22.66
N GLU A 53 16.23 5.83 22.68
CA GLU A 53 17.55 5.49 22.11
C GLU A 53 17.64 4.54 20.90
N ASN A 54 17.35 5.05 19.71
CA ASN A 54 18.05 4.81 18.43
C ASN A 54 17.36 5.69 17.38
N PRO A 55 17.99 6.06 16.25
CA PRO A 55 17.28 6.77 15.19
C PRO A 55 16.25 5.80 14.61
N THR A 56 15.05 5.76 15.20
CA THR A 56 13.90 5.04 14.66
C THR A 56 13.70 5.53 13.24
N ALA A 57 13.75 4.60 12.27
CA ALA A 57 13.49 4.88 10.87
C ALA A 57 12.24 5.78 10.77
N VAL A 58 12.38 6.92 10.09
CA VAL A 58 11.29 7.89 9.96
C VAL A 58 10.20 7.24 9.13
N ILE A 59 9.05 6.99 9.77
CA ILE A 59 7.87 6.46 9.10
C ILE A 59 7.11 7.63 8.47
N MET A 60 6.94 7.56 7.16
CA MET A 60 6.14 8.51 6.39
C MET A 60 4.86 7.81 5.97
N THR A 61 3.71 8.37 6.34
CA THR A 61 2.42 7.95 5.83
C THR A 61 2.16 8.65 4.50
N ARG A 62 1.87 7.87 3.46
CA ARG A 62 1.40 8.36 2.17
C ARG A 62 -0.08 8.07 2.01
N GLN A 63 -0.80 9.08 1.55
CA GLN A 63 -2.19 8.99 1.17
C GLN A 63 -2.34 9.40 -0.29
N TYR A 64 -2.97 8.53 -1.09
CA TYR A 64 -3.37 8.79 -2.46
C TYR A 64 -4.88 8.72 -2.57
N ALA A 65 -5.50 9.82 -3.01
CA ALA A 65 -6.93 9.86 -3.31
C ALA A 65 -7.15 9.92 -4.82
N MET A 66 -7.97 9.01 -5.32
CA MET A 66 -8.33 8.86 -6.73
C MET A 66 -9.73 9.43 -7.01
N ASN A 67 -10.01 9.76 -8.26
CA ASN A 67 -11.25 10.43 -8.67
C ASN A 67 -12.49 9.53 -8.67
N ASP A 68 -12.29 8.22 -8.68
CA ASP A 68 -13.33 7.22 -8.47
C ASP A 68 -13.70 7.05 -6.97
N GLY A 69 -13.02 7.76 -6.07
CA GLY A 69 -13.19 7.69 -4.62
C GLY A 69 -12.29 6.67 -3.93
N THR A 70 -11.44 5.95 -4.68
CA THR A 70 -10.45 5.04 -4.11
C THR A 70 -9.41 5.82 -3.30
N GLN A 71 -9.07 5.32 -2.11
CA GLN A 71 -8.00 5.85 -1.29
C GLN A 71 -6.99 4.76 -0.98
N ILE A 72 -5.71 5.07 -1.18
CA ILE A 72 -4.59 4.21 -0.81
C ILE A 72 -3.83 4.89 0.31
N ASN A 73 -3.76 4.24 1.46
CA ASN A 73 -3.03 4.73 2.62
C ASN A 73 -2.00 3.67 3.03
N TYR A 74 -0.73 4.04 2.98
CA TYR A 74 0.37 3.16 3.38
C TYR A 74 1.48 3.94 4.07
N ASP A 75 2.21 3.25 4.93
CA ASP A 75 3.36 3.75 5.65
C ASP A 75 4.63 3.22 4.99
N LEU A 76 5.66 4.06 4.85
CA LEU A 76 6.97 3.66 4.34
C LEU A 76 8.12 4.16 5.22
N ASN A 77 9.24 3.46 5.16
CA ASN A 77 10.53 3.91 5.66
C ASN A 77 11.62 3.64 4.61
N GLU A 78 12.89 3.69 5.00
CA GLU A 78 14.03 3.41 4.12
C GLU A 78 14.13 1.95 3.63
N GLU A 79 13.44 1.03 4.29
CA GLU A 79 13.38 -0.40 3.96
C GLU A 79 12.11 -0.74 3.14
N GLY A 80 11.37 0.27 2.66
CA GLY A 80 10.15 0.08 1.87
C GLY A 80 8.86 0.18 2.69
N VAL A 81 7.79 -0.47 2.24
CA VAL A 81 6.46 -0.40 2.88
C VAL A 81 6.50 -1.02 4.28
N THR A 82 5.94 -0.32 5.26
CA THR A 82 5.90 -0.72 6.69
C THR A 82 4.49 -0.88 7.26
N GLY A 83 3.47 -0.45 6.52
CA GLY A 83 2.10 -0.64 6.96
C GLY A 83 1.06 -0.20 5.94
N PHE A 84 -0.16 -0.66 6.14
CA PHE A 84 -1.36 -0.27 5.41
C PHE A 84 -2.51 -0.08 6.37
N GLU A 85 -3.39 0.88 6.11
CA GLU A 85 -4.61 1.03 6.91
C GLU A 85 -5.51 -0.22 6.85
N ALA A 86 -5.56 -0.89 5.69
CA ALA A 86 -6.45 -2.00 5.40
C ALA A 86 -5.83 -3.41 5.60
N TRP A 87 -4.63 -3.54 6.18
CA TRP A 87 -3.94 -4.84 6.31
C TRP A 87 -3.25 -5.02 7.67
N GLU A 88 -4.05 -5.18 8.73
CA GLU A 88 -3.55 -5.28 10.11
C GLU A 88 -2.52 -6.41 10.34
N PRO A 89 -2.69 -7.64 9.80
CA PRO A 89 -1.67 -8.67 9.96
C PRO A 89 -0.29 -8.31 9.41
N PHE A 90 -0.23 -7.59 8.28
CA PHE A 90 1.04 -7.09 7.76
C PHE A 90 1.65 -6.08 8.73
N ASN A 91 0.88 -5.09 9.19
CA ASN A 91 1.36 -4.06 10.14
C ASN A 91 1.92 -4.67 11.42
N THR A 92 1.21 -5.67 11.97
CA THR A 92 1.64 -6.38 13.17
C THR A 92 2.93 -7.17 12.90
N LEU A 93 3.06 -7.83 11.75
CA LEU A 93 4.31 -8.50 11.38
C LEU A 93 5.47 -7.51 11.19
N SER A 94 5.27 -6.40 10.47
CA SER A 94 6.29 -5.36 10.27
C SER A 94 6.79 -4.77 11.60
N TYR A 95 5.89 -4.54 12.55
CA TYR A 95 6.26 -4.12 13.90
C TYR A 95 7.08 -5.20 14.60
N GLU A 96 6.61 -6.44 14.58
CA GLU A 96 7.24 -7.56 15.27
C GLU A 96 8.64 -7.89 14.72
N MET A 97 8.85 -7.83 13.41
CA MET A 97 10.16 -7.99 12.76
C MET A 97 11.15 -6.95 13.28
N ARG A 98 10.75 -5.67 13.31
CA ARG A 98 11.60 -4.60 13.85
C ARG A 98 11.92 -4.76 15.34
N GLU A 99 11.00 -5.31 16.11
CA GLU A 99 11.21 -5.50 17.55
C GLU A 99 12.13 -6.69 17.86
N ILE A 100 12.15 -7.74 17.03
CA ILE A 100 13.05 -8.89 17.28
C ILE A 100 14.53 -8.54 17.04
N GLU A 101 14.83 -7.56 16.19
CA GLU A 101 16.18 -7.03 15.98
C GLU A 101 16.76 -6.36 17.24
N LYS A 102 15.90 -5.87 18.12
CA LYS A 102 16.29 -5.10 19.31
C LYS A 102 16.53 -5.97 20.54
N VAL A 103 16.16 -7.24 20.48
CA VAL A 103 16.20 -8.14 21.63
C VAL A 103 17.17 -9.30 21.41
N ASN A 104 17.56 -9.96 22.49
CA ASN A 104 18.42 -11.14 22.38
C ASN A 104 17.65 -12.34 21.83
N PHE A 105 18.40 -13.31 21.32
CA PHE A 105 17.84 -14.51 20.68
C PHE A 105 16.85 -15.31 21.53
N VAL A 106 17.00 -15.32 22.86
CA VAL A 106 16.03 -16.00 23.76
C VAL A 106 14.68 -15.28 23.70
N ALA A 107 14.68 -13.96 23.83
CA ALA A 107 13.46 -13.15 23.72
C ALA A 107 12.87 -13.18 22.30
N THR A 108 13.70 -13.18 21.27
CA THR A 108 13.27 -13.36 19.86
C THR A 108 12.46 -14.66 19.70
N ASN A 109 12.98 -15.77 20.21
CA ASN A 109 12.29 -17.07 20.13
C ASN A 109 10.94 -17.10 20.87
N GLU A 110 10.83 -16.41 22.00
CA GLU A 110 9.56 -16.29 22.72
C GLU A 110 8.52 -15.48 21.91
N ARG A 111 8.94 -14.39 21.26
CA ARG A 111 8.08 -13.54 20.43
C ARG A 111 7.57 -14.29 19.19
N ILE A 112 8.46 -14.95 18.44
CA ILE A 112 8.16 -15.69 17.20
C ILE A 112 7.08 -16.76 17.40
N ASN A 113 7.05 -17.43 18.56
CA ASN A 113 6.02 -18.44 18.86
C ASN A 113 4.58 -17.88 18.85
N ASN A 114 4.41 -16.56 18.95
CA ASN A 114 3.11 -15.91 18.95
C ASN A 114 2.67 -15.39 17.56
N TRP A 115 3.53 -15.48 16.55
CA TRP A 115 3.25 -14.91 15.22
C TRP A 115 2.34 -15.75 14.33
N ASN A 116 2.02 -16.99 14.74
CA ASN A 116 1.27 -17.93 13.88
C ASN A 116 -0.09 -17.37 13.44
N GLY A 117 -0.81 -16.68 14.33
CA GLY A 117 -2.08 -16.06 13.97
C GLY A 117 -1.91 -15.00 12.87
N THR A 118 -0.93 -14.11 13.07
CA THR A 118 -0.58 -13.03 12.16
C THR A 118 -0.13 -13.57 10.79
N ILE A 119 0.91 -14.40 10.74
CA ILE A 119 1.51 -14.88 9.49
C ILE A 119 0.53 -15.75 8.69
N MET A 120 -0.23 -16.63 9.35
CA MET A 120 -1.23 -17.47 8.67
C MET A 120 -2.48 -16.71 8.22
N SER A 121 -2.57 -15.41 8.48
CA SER A 121 -3.69 -14.56 8.05
C SER A 121 -3.35 -13.60 6.92
N LEU A 122 -2.06 -13.46 6.57
CA LEU A 122 -1.59 -12.55 5.52
C LEU A 122 -2.34 -12.75 4.19
N ASP A 123 -2.40 -13.98 3.68
CA ASP A 123 -3.07 -14.37 2.43
C ASP A 123 -4.58 -14.12 2.44
N LYS A 124 -5.20 -14.22 3.62
CA LYS A 124 -6.65 -14.11 3.81
C LYS A 124 -7.12 -12.67 3.89
N THR A 125 -6.28 -11.78 4.39
CA THR A 125 -6.65 -10.38 4.66
C THR A 125 -5.98 -9.39 3.73
N ILE A 126 -5.05 -9.83 2.88
CA ILE A 126 -4.38 -8.96 1.91
C ILE A 126 -5.42 -8.24 1.03
N PRO A 127 -5.31 -6.90 0.86
CA PRO A 127 -6.15 -6.14 -0.05
C PRO A 127 -6.11 -6.70 -1.47
N SER A 128 -7.26 -6.78 -2.13
CA SER A 128 -7.37 -7.43 -3.44
C SER A 128 -6.51 -6.80 -4.53
N TRP A 129 -6.26 -5.50 -4.46
CA TRP A 129 -5.44 -4.77 -5.43
C TRP A 129 -3.92 -5.01 -5.24
N LEU A 130 -3.52 -5.60 -4.12
CA LEU A 130 -2.13 -6.04 -3.85
C LEU A 130 -1.91 -7.53 -4.20
N LYS A 131 -2.94 -8.25 -4.66
CA LYS A 131 -2.83 -9.68 -5.00
C LYS A 131 -2.21 -9.89 -6.38
N THR A 132 -0.92 -9.61 -6.52
CA THR A 132 -0.12 -10.00 -7.69
C THR A 132 0.39 -11.43 -7.52
N GLU A 133 0.84 -12.08 -8.61
CA GLU A 133 1.50 -13.40 -8.50
C GLU A 133 2.71 -13.37 -7.55
N GLU A 134 3.58 -12.36 -7.67
CA GLU A 134 4.81 -12.19 -6.86
C GLU A 134 4.50 -11.94 -5.38
N VAL A 135 3.62 -10.99 -5.06
CA VAL A 135 3.22 -10.70 -3.66
C VAL A 135 2.61 -11.93 -2.98
N MET A 136 1.84 -12.74 -3.73
CA MET A 136 1.24 -13.96 -3.17
C MET A 136 2.25 -15.12 -3.06
N GLU A 137 3.31 -15.13 -3.86
CA GLU A 137 4.45 -16.04 -3.73
C GLU A 137 5.22 -15.72 -2.43
N ASP A 138 5.60 -14.46 -2.21
CA ASP A 138 6.33 -14.05 -1.01
C ASP A 138 5.53 -14.27 0.28
N VAL A 139 4.21 -13.99 0.25
CA VAL A 139 3.32 -14.34 1.37
C VAL A 139 3.36 -15.84 1.64
N ALA A 140 3.38 -16.68 0.61
CA ALA A 140 3.45 -18.13 0.78
C ALA A 140 4.82 -18.57 1.32
N ASP A 141 5.91 -17.93 0.91
CA ASP A 141 7.26 -18.23 1.35
C ASP A 141 7.50 -17.80 2.80
N ILE A 142 7.04 -16.62 3.22
CA ILE A 142 7.01 -16.23 4.65
C ILE A 142 6.23 -17.28 5.47
N GLN A 143 5.07 -17.72 4.97
CA GLN A 143 4.27 -18.74 5.65
C GLN A 143 4.96 -20.11 5.70
N LYS A 144 5.82 -20.44 4.73
CA LYS A 144 6.62 -21.66 4.69
C LYS A 144 7.79 -21.55 5.67
N GLU A 145 8.63 -20.53 5.55
CA GLU A 145 9.81 -20.35 6.40
C GLU A 145 9.44 -20.20 7.88
N TYR A 146 8.33 -19.50 8.17
CA TYR A 146 7.83 -19.44 9.54
C TYR A 146 7.47 -20.82 10.10
N LYS A 147 6.83 -21.69 9.30
CA LYS A 147 6.47 -23.06 9.74
C LYS A 147 7.71 -23.90 9.99
N GLU A 148 8.72 -23.80 9.14
CA GLU A 148 10.00 -24.49 9.29
C GLU A 148 10.68 -24.02 10.59
N LEU A 149 10.79 -22.71 10.80
CA LEU A 149 11.35 -22.10 12.01
C LEU A 149 10.69 -22.57 13.32
N ILE A 150 9.36 -22.71 13.36
CA ILE A 150 8.65 -23.14 14.58
C ILE A 150 8.54 -24.66 14.74
N ALA A 151 8.74 -25.44 13.67
CA ALA A 151 8.73 -26.90 13.71
C ALA A 151 10.01 -27.45 14.36
N GLU A 152 11.13 -26.76 14.17
CA GLU A 152 12.46 -27.18 14.60
C GLU A 152 12.78 -26.81 16.06
N LYS A 153 11.91 -27.21 16.99
CA LYS A 153 12.03 -26.85 18.42
C LYS A 153 13.32 -27.34 19.10
N ASN A 154 13.98 -28.36 18.54
CA ASN A 154 15.21 -28.95 19.05
C ASN A 154 16.44 -28.64 18.17
N ALA A 155 16.30 -27.80 17.15
CA ALA A 155 17.42 -27.37 16.32
C ALA A 155 18.47 -26.61 17.14
N SER A 156 19.69 -26.57 16.61
CA SER A 156 20.76 -25.80 17.25
C SER A 156 20.46 -24.30 17.21
N GLU A 157 21.06 -23.52 18.13
CA GLU A 157 20.94 -22.05 18.07
C GLU A 157 21.42 -21.47 16.72
N LYS A 158 22.42 -22.10 16.09
CA LYS A 158 22.93 -21.69 14.77
C LYS A 158 21.87 -21.88 13.69
N GLU A 159 21.33 -23.08 13.59
CA GLU A 159 20.29 -23.46 12.63
C GLU A 159 19.03 -22.60 12.79
N ARG A 160 18.59 -22.36 14.02
CA ARG A 160 17.45 -21.47 14.27
C ARG A 160 17.70 -20.00 13.93
N LYS A 161 18.97 -19.54 13.93
CA LYS A 161 19.32 -18.20 13.47
C LYS A 161 19.33 -18.14 11.94
N GLU A 162 19.83 -19.19 11.29
CA GLU A 162 19.80 -19.33 9.83
C GLU A 162 18.35 -19.32 9.32
N ASN A 163 17.45 -20.13 9.90
CA ASN A 163 16.03 -20.12 9.52
C ASN A 163 15.31 -18.79 9.85
N LEU A 164 15.79 -18.04 10.85
CA LEU A 164 15.26 -16.71 11.17
C LEU A 164 15.73 -15.67 10.15
N GLU A 165 16.97 -15.78 9.67
CA GLU A 165 17.52 -14.97 8.59
C GLU A 165 16.73 -15.22 7.29
N GLU A 166 16.46 -16.48 6.94
CA GLU A 166 15.61 -16.85 5.80
C GLU A 166 14.20 -16.25 5.91
N LEU A 167 13.56 -16.35 7.08
CA LEU A 167 12.25 -15.70 7.31
C LEU A 167 12.31 -14.17 7.17
N SER A 168 13.41 -13.55 7.59
CA SER A 168 13.62 -12.11 7.45
C SER A 168 13.81 -11.70 5.99
N GLU A 169 14.60 -12.46 5.23
CA GLU A 169 14.80 -12.25 3.79
C GLU A 169 13.47 -12.32 3.04
N GLN A 170 12.65 -13.35 3.29
CA GLN A 170 11.33 -13.45 2.64
C GLN A 170 10.37 -12.31 3.04
N PHE A 171 10.56 -11.73 4.23
CA PHE A 171 9.79 -10.55 4.63
C PHE A 171 10.26 -9.29 3.93
N ASP A 172 11.56 -9.13 3.69
CA ASP A 172 12.11 -8.01 2.92
C ASP A 172 11.72 -8.11 1.44
N ASP A 173 11.75 -9.30 0.84
CA ASP A 173 11.26 -9.56 -0.53
C ASP A 173 9.80 -9.11 -0.67
N LEU A 174 8.92 -9.51 0.26
CA LEU A 174 7.52 -9.04 0.28
C LEU A 174 7.42 -7.51 0.31
N ARG A 175 8.29 -6.81 1.04
CA ARG A 175 8.25 -5.35 1.12
C ARG A 175 8.70 -4.69 -0.18
N GLU A 176 9.65 -5.29 -0.88
CA GLU A 176 10.07 -4.89 -2.22
C GLU A 176 8.89 -5.03 -3.19
N GLU A 177 8.29 -6.21 -3.29
CA GLU A 177 7.18 -6.48 -4.20
C GLU A 177 5.93 -5.63 -3.92
N LEU A 178 5.64 -5.35 -2.64
CA LEU A 178 4.58 -4.41 -2.27
C LEU A 178 4.90 -2.97 -2.70
N THR A 179 6.16 -2.56 -2.61
CA THR A 179 6.58 -1.23 -3.06
C THR A 179 6.41 -1.10 -4.57
N GLU A 180 6.87 -2.09 -5.34
CA GLU A 180 6.74 -2.12 -6.80
C GLU A 180 5.27 -2.12 -7.23
N THR A 181 4.44 -2.96 -6.59
CA THR A 181 3.01 -3.05 -6.87
C THR A 181 2.30 -1.71 -6.63
N ILE A 182 2.63 -1.01 -5.54
CA ILE A 182 2.06 0.31 -5.23
C ILE A 182 2.48 1.33 -6.28
N ASP A 183 3.75 1.35 -6.66
CA ASP A 183 4.27 2.29 -7.65
C ASP A 183 3.62 2.08 -9.03
N GLU A 184 3.41 0.82 -9.44
CA GLU A 184 2.69 0.52 -10.68
C GLU A 184 1.21 0.95 -10.60
N TYR A 185 0.56 0.70 -9.46
CA TYR A 185 -0.83 1.10 -9.24
C TYR A 185 -0.99 2.62 -9.30
N ILE A 186 -0.08 3.38 -8.66
CA ILE A 186 -0.06 4.85 -8.72
C ILE A 186 0.15 5.32 -10.16
N LYS A 187 1.10 4.71 -10.89
CA LYS A 187 1.40 5.08 -12.28
C LYS A 187 0.19 4.90 -13.21
N VAL A 188 -0.54 3.79 -13.10
CA VAL A 188 -1.76 3.59 -13.91
C VAL A 188 -2.81 4.68 -13.64
N HIS A 189 -2.93 5.16 -12.39
CA HIS A 189 -3.83 6.26 -12.08
C HIS A 189 -3.34 7.60 -12.63
N GLN A 190 -2.02 7.84 -12.63
CA GLN A 190 -1.43 9.02 -13.27
C GLN A 190 -1.79 9.05 -14.75
N GLU A 191 -1.52 7.95 -15.47
CA GLU A 191 -1.83 7.81 -16.90
C GLU A 191 -3.33 8.00 -17.18
N ALA A 192 -4.20 7.36 -16.39
CA ALA A 192 -5.65 7.51 -16.54
C ALA A 192 -6.13 8.96 -16.37
N ILE A 193 -5.57 9.69 -15.40
CA ILE A 193 -5.91 11.09 -15.13
C ILE A 193 -5.39 12.00 -16.24
N GLU A 194 -4.18 11.76 -16.75
CA GLU A 194 -3.60 12.49 -17.87
C GLU A 194 -4.49 12.38 -19.12
N GLU A 195 -4.86 11.16 -19.52
CA GLU A 195 -5.74 10.91 -20.67
C GLU A 195 -7.14 11.54 -20.50
N TYR A 196 -7.73 11.43 -19.30
CA TYR A 196 -8.99 12.10 -18.97
C TYR A 196 -8.88 13.61 -19.22
N ASN A 197 -7.83 14.25 -18.69
CA ASN A 197 -7.64 15.69 -18.81
C ASN A 197 -7.43 16.13 -20.25
N GLU A 198 -6.73 15.34 -21.06
CA GLU A 198 -6.52 15.64 -22.47
C GLU A 198 -7.84 15.74 -23.24
N GLU A 199 -8.75 14.77 -23.08
CA GLU A 199 -10.06 14.80 -23.76
C GLU A 199 -11.04 15.79 -23.11
N ALA A 200 -10.97 15.97 -21.80
CA ALA A 200 -11.77 16.98 -21.08
C ALA A 200 -11.43 18.41 -21.54
N LYS A 201 -10.14 18.72 -21.74
CA LYS A 201 -9.67 20.00 -22.32
C LYS A 201 -10.20 20.25 -23.72
N LYS A 202 -10.52 19.19 -24.47
CA LYS A 202 -11.14 19.24 -25.80
C LYS A 202 -12.68 19.35 -25.73
N GLY A 203 -13.27 19.39 -24.53
CA GLY A 203 -14.72 19.45 -24.31
C GLY A 203 -15.44 18.11 -24.52
N LYS A 204 -14.71 16.99 -24.64
CA LYS A 204 -15.26 15.68 -24.97
C LYS A 204 -15.36 14.79 -23.73
N MET A 205 -16.32 15.09 -22.85
CA MET A 205 -16.42 14.41 -21.56
C MET A 205 -16.73 12.92 -21.65
N ASP A 206 -17.51 12.48 -22.64
CA ASP A 206 -17.77 11.04 -22.83
C ASP A 206 -16.49 10.28 -23.20
N ALA A 207 -15.67 10.85 -24.09
CA ALA A 207 -14.37 10.28 -24.47
C ALA A 207 -13.38 10.29 -23.29
N ALA A 208 -13.31 11.40 -22.54
CA ALA A 208 -12.48 11.48 -21.34
C ALA A 208 -12.79 10.37 -20.33
N ARG A 209 -14.08 10.09 -20.11
CA ARG A 209 -14.53 9.01 -19.22
C ARG A 209 -14.24 7.63 -19.81
N GLU A 210 -14.31 7.46 -21.13
CA GLU A 210 -13.95 6.22 -21.80
C GLU A 210 -12.46 5.92 -21.61
N GLU A 211 -11.58 6.86 -21.96
CA GLU A 211 -10.12 6.72 -21.83
C GLU A 211 -9.70 6.41 -20.38
N TYR A 212 -10.22 7.16 -19.39
CA TYR A 212 -9.99 6.88 -17.97
C TYR A 212 -10.35 5.42 -17.61
N ASN A 213 -11.53 4.96 -18.04
CA ASN A 213 -11.98 3.61 -17.75
C ASN A 213 -11.17 2.54 -18.51
N GLU A 214 -10.60 2.85 -19.67
CA GLU A 214 -9.71 1.94 -20.39
C GLU A 214 -8.36 1.79 -19.68
N GLU A 215 -7.81 2.90 -19.20
CA GLU A 215 -6.56 2.95 -18.46
C GLU A 215 -6.66 2.23 -17.11
N ILE A 216 -7.71 2.50 -16.32
CA ILE A 216 -7.94 1.84 -15.03
C ILE A 216 -8.11 0.32 -15.17
N LYS A 217 -8.59 -0.20 -16.31
CA LYS A 217 -8.65 -1.66 -16.52
C LYS A 217 -7.27 -2.33 -16.50
N LYS A 218 -6.18 -1.60 -16.74
CA LYS A 218 -4.80 -2.11 -16.64
C LYS A 218 -4.49 -2.61 -15.22
N GLN A 219 -5.14 -2.10 -14.18
CA GLN A 219 -4.97 -2.58 -12.79
C GLN A 219 -5.35 -4.06 -12.62
N ASN A 220 -6.33 -4.56 -13.37
CA ASN A 220 -6.69 -5.99 -13.32
C ASN A 220 -5.56 -6.90 -13.84
N LYS A 221 -4.54 -6.32 -14.52
CA LYS A 221 -3.34 -7.04 -14.93
C LYS A 221 -2.22 -6.96 -13.90
N ILE A 222 -2.29 -6.02 -12.95
CA ILE A 222 -1.36 -5.92 -11.82
C ILE A 222 -1.79 -6.94 -10.77
N ALA A 223 -3.04 -6.87 -10.33
CA ALA A 223 -3.64 -7.86 -9.42
C ALA A 223 -4.07 -9.12 -10.18
N ASP A 224 -3.10 -9.80 -10.78
CA ASP A 224 -3.29 -10.92 -11.70
C ASP A 224 -3.38 -12.29 -11.04
N TYR A 225 -3.22 -12.36 -9.72
CA TYR A 225 -3.26 -13.61 -8.99
C TYR A 225 -4.59 -14.35 -9.20
N LYS A 226 -4.48 -15.60 -9.65
CA LYS A 226 -5.60 -16.53 -9.78
C LYS A 226 -5.44 -17.63 -8.74
N GLU A 227 -6.38 -17.66 -7.79
CA GLU A 227 -6.48 -18.76 -6.84
C GLU A 227 -6.46 -20.11 -7.58
N LYS A 228 -5.43 -20.93 -7.32
CA LYS A 228 -5.35 -22.29 -7.84
C LYS A 228 -6.47 -23.10 -7.16
N LYS A 229 -7.52 -23.41 -7.94
CA LYS A 229 -8.67 -24.24 -7.52
C LYS A 229 -8.29 -25.71 -7.28
#